data_AF-A0A1Y1KVJ6-F1
#
_entry.id   AF-A0A1Y1KVJ6-F1
#
_cell.length_a   1.000
_cell.length_b   1.000
_cell.length_c   1.000
_cell.angle_alpha   90.00
_cell.angle_beta   90.00
_cell.angle_gamma   90.00
#
_symmetry.space_group_name_H-M   'P 1'
#
loop_
_entity.id
_entity.type
_entity.pdbx_description
1 polymer ?
#
loop_
_entity_poly.entity_id
_entity_poly.type
_entity_poly.pdbx_seq_one_letter_code
_entity_poly.pdbx_strand_id
1 'polypeptide(L)'
;EPTAAALAYGLDKNLKGERNVLIFDLGGGTFDVSILTIDEGSLFEVRSTAGDTHLGGEDFDNRLVDHFVEEFQKKYRKDIRNNPRALRRLRTAAERAKRTLSSGTEATLEIDAL
;
A
#
# COMPACT_ATOMS: atom_id res chain seq x y z
N GLU A 1 10.67 -9.77 2.85
CA GLU A 1 10.07 -9.03 3.98
C GLU A 1 9.36 -9.89 5.04
N PRO A 2 8.63 -11.00 4.74
CA PRO A 2 7.77 -11.66 5.73
C PRO A 2 8.52 -12.28 6.91
N THR A 3 9.72 -12.83 6.70
CA THR A 3 10.54 -13.39 7.79
C THR A 3 10.98 -12.33 8.80
N ALA A 4 11.26 -11.10 8.35
CA ALA A 4 11.66 -10.00 9.23
C ALA A 4 10.48 -9.53 10.11
N ALA A 5 9.27 -9.44 9.52
CA ALA A 5 8.05 -9.14 10.26
C ALA A 5 7.74 -10.26 11.29
N ALA A 6 7.96 -11.53 10.93
CA ALA A 6 7.81 -12.66 11.84
C ALA A 6 8.78 -12.60 13.01
N LEU A 7 10.06 -12.30 12.75
CA LEU A 7 11.10 -12.13 13.76
C LEU A 7 10.73 -11.00 14.74
N ALA A 8 10.24 -9.87 14.23
CA ALA A 8 9.76 -8.77 15.06
C ALA A 8 8.56 -9.18 15.94
N TYR A 9 7.64 -10.01 15.41
CA TYR A 9 6.50 -10.51 16.18
C TYR A 9 6.88 -11.54 17.25
N GLY A 10 7.80 -12.47 16.94
CA GLY A 10 8.16 -13.58 17.81
C GLY A 10 9.14 -13.23 18.94
N LEU A 11 9.99 -12.20 18.76
CA LEU A 11 10.93 -11.75 19.79
C LEU A 11 10.25 -11.02 20.97
N ASP A 12 9.15 -10.32 20.70
CA ASP A 12 8.49 -9.46 21.70
C ASP A 12 7.48 -10.21 22.56
N LYS A 13 7.10 -11.43 22.16
CA LYS A 13 6.13 -12.25 22.88
C LYS A 13 6.85 -13.46 23.43
N ASN A 14 6.82 -13.64 24.76
CA ASN A 14 7.16 -14.90 25.40
C ASN A 14 6.13 -15.97 24.99
N LEU A 15 6.21 -16.41 23.74
CA LEU A 15 5.31 -17.37 23.13
C LEU A 15 5.51 -18.70 23.85
N LYS A 16 4.40 -19.30 24.28
CA LYS A 16 4.35 -20.65 24.81
C LYS A 16 3.64 -21.54 23.79
N GLY A 17 4.25 -22.68 23.49
CA GLY A 17 3.84 -23.64 22.47
C GLY A 17 3.90 -23.14 21.03
N GLU A 18 3.70 -24.07 20.09
CA GLU A 18 3.65 -23.82 18.65
C GLU A 18 2.46 -22.93 18.28
N ARG A 19 2.71 -21.95 17.40
CA ARG A 19 1.67 -21.08 16.82
C ARG A 19 1.83 -20.94 15.33
N ASN A 20 0.70 -20.97 14.62
CA ASN A 20 0.64 -20.58 13.23
C ASN A 20 0.27 -19.09 13.11
N VAL A 21 1.05 -18.34 12.35
CA VAL A 21 0.91 -16.90 12.13
C VAL A 21 0.76 -16.65 10.63
N LEU A 22 -0.24 -15.85 10.27
CA LEU A 22 -0.39 -15.31 8.93
C LEU A 22 0.18 -13.90 8.92
N ILE A 23 1.08 -13.64 7.97
CA ILE A 23 1.61 -12.31 7.67
C ILE A 23 0.95 -11.84 6.38
N PHE A 24 0.35 -10.67 6.45
CA PHE A 24 -0.23 -9.96 5.32
C PHE A 24 0.59 -8.68 5.11
N ASP A 25 1.21 -8.57 3.95
CA ASP A 25 2.04 -7.42 3.59
C ASP A 25 1.55 -6.83 2.26
N LEU A 26 0.96 -5.64 2.34
CA LEU A 26 0.50 -4.89 1.16
C LEU A 26 1.30 -3.59 1.10
N GLY A 27 2.39 -3.63 0.34
CA GLY A 27 3.35 -2.54 0.19
C GLY A 27 2.96 -1.53 -0.87
N GLY A 28 3.95 -0.79 -1.37
CA GLY A 28 3.77 0.22 -2.41
C GLY A 28 3.48 -0.38 -3.79
N GLY A 29 4.11 -1.49 -4.16
CA GLY A 29 3.94 -2.13 -5.48
C GLY A 29 3.83 -3.65 -5.45
N THR A 30 3.93 -4.27 -4.27
CA THR A 30 3.83 -5.72 -4.10
C THR A 30 2.87 -6.07 -2.97
N PHE A 31 2.25 -7.23 -3.11
CA PHE A 31 1.37 -7.83 -2.13
C PHE A 31 1.84 -9.25 -1.85
N ASP A 32 2.15 -9.55 -0.59
CA ASP A 32 2.62 -10.87 -0.16
C ASP A 32 1.82 -11.36 1.05
N VAL A 33 1.50 -12.66 1.05
CA VAL A 33 0.91 -13.37 2.18
C VAL A 33 1.77 -14.57 2.50
N SER A 34 2.17 -14.70 3.76
CA SER A 34 2.97 -15.83 4.25
C SER A 34 2.32 -16.47 5.46
N ILE A 35 2.36 -17.79 5.53
CA ILE A 35 2.01 -18.56 6.72
C ILE A 35 3.29 -19.08 7.33
N LEU A 36 3.48 -18.81 8.61
CA LEU A 36 4.63 -19.24 9.38
C LEU A 36 4.18 -20.04 10.59
N THR A 37 5.00 -20.99 10.98
CA THR A 37 4.93 -21.64 12.28
C THR A 37 6.04 -21.05 13.16
N ILE A 38 5.69 -20.68 14.40
CA ILE A 38 6.61 -20.14 15.40
C ILE A 38 6.53 -21.05 16.63
N ASP A 39 7.69 -21.53 17.09
CA ASP A 39 7.80 -22.39 18.28
C ASP A 39 8.63 -21.72 19.39
N GLU A 40 8.56 -22.29 20.60
CA GLU A 40 9.37 -21.90 21.75
C GLU A 40 10.87 -21.90 21.38
N GLY A 41 11.57 -20.83 21.76
CA GLY A 41 12.99 -20.67 21.41
C GLY A 41 13.24 -19.94 20.08
N SER A 42 12.25 -19.25 19.53
CA SER A 42 12.40 -18.37 18.35
C SER A 42 12.74 -19.12 17.06
N LEU A 43 12.27 -20.36 16.92
CA LEU A 43 12.37 -21.11 15.67
C LEU A 43 11.21 -20.69 14.77
N PHE A 44 11.53 -20.13 13.61
CA PHE A 44 10.57 -19.64 12.62
C PHE A 44 10.65 -20.52 11.38
N GLU A 45 9.54 -21.16 11.03
CA GLU A 45 9.43 -21.96 9.80
C GLU A 45 8.39 -21.32 8.87
N VAL A 46 8.80 -20.97 7.65
CA VAL A 46 7.86 -20.53 6.61
C VAL A 46 7.21 -21.76 6.00
N ARG A 47 5.88 -21.87 6.12
CA ARG A 47 5.10 -22.99 5.56
C ARG A 47 4.73 -22.76 4.11
N SER A 48 4.34 -21.53 3.77
CA SER A 48 3.94 -21.16 2.43
C SER A 48 3.97 -19.64 2.26
N THR A 49 4.28 -19.19 1.05
CA THR A 49 4.19 -17.80 0.64
C THR A 49 3.55 -17.71 -0.73
N ALA A 50 2.65 -16.76 -0.92
CA ALA A 50 2.03 -16.43 -2.20
C ALA A 50 1.76 -14.91 -2.25
N GLY A 51 1.57 -14.36 -3.44
CA GLY A 51 1.42 -12.92 -3.59
C GLY A 51 1.26 -12.48 -5.04
N ASP A 52 1.19 -11.16 -5.22
CA ASP A 52 1.19 -10.48 -6.50
C ASP A 52 2.29 -9.41 -6.49
N THR A 53 3.27 -9.55 -7.40
CA THR A 53 4.42 -8.64 -7.49
C THR A 53 4.09 -7.33 -8.20
N HIS A 54 2.84 -7.11 -8.61
CA HIS A 54 2.38 -5.92 -9.32
C HIS A 54 1.07 -5.37 -8.73
N LEU A 55 0.89 -5.51 -7.41
CA LEU A 55 -0.26 -4.99 -6.69
C LEU A 55 0.22 -4.27 -5.42
N GLY A 56 -0.14 -3.00 -5.27
CA GLY A 56 0.18 -2.24 -4.06
C GLY A 56 -0.46 -0.86 -3.97
N GLY A 57 0.05 -0.07 -3.02
CA GLY A 57 -0.33 1.31 -2.75
C GLY A 57 -0.41 2.21 -3.99
N GLU A 58 0.49 2.01 -4.96
CA GLU A 58 0.58 2.79 -6.18
C GLU A 58 -0.60 2.55 -7.13
N ASP A 59 -1.22 1.37 -7.11
CA ASP A 59 -2.42 1.09 -7.92
C ASP A 59 -3.62 1.92 -7.46
N PHE A 60 -3.76 2.09 -6.15
CA PHE A 60 -4.77 2.98 -5.58
C PHE A 60 -4.50 4.43 -5.95
N ASP A 61 -3.23 4.86 -5.93
CA ASP A 61 -2.83 6.20 -6.35
C ASP A 61 -3.12 6.41 -7.85
N ASN A 62 -2.82 5.42 -8.70
CA ASN A 62 -3.13 5.44 -10.12
C ASN A 62 -4.63 5.62 -10.37
N ARG A 63 -5.48 4.84 -9.70
CA ARG A 63 -6.94 4.96 -9.83
C ARG A 63 -7.46 6.34 -9.42
N LEU A 64 -6.92 6.93 -8.36
CA LEU A 64 -7.26 8.30 -7.96
C LEU A 64 -6.79 9.32 -8.99
N VAL A 65 -5.56 9.18 -9.50
CA VAL A 65 -5.04 10.05 -10.57
C VAL A 65 -5.93 10.00 -11.80
N ASP A 66 -6.30 8.82 -12.28
CA ASP A 66 -7.16 8.66 -13.46
C ASP A 66 -8.52 9.32 -13.24
N HIS A 67 -9.13 9.11 -12.09
CA HIS A 67 -10.38 9.78 -11.70
C HIS A 67 -10.25 11.31 -11.76
N PHE A 68 -9.20 11.88 -11.17
CA PHE A 68 -9.03 13.34 -11.14
C PHE A 68 -8.62 13.91 -12.50
N VAL A 69 -7.91 13.17 -13.34
CA VAL A 69 -7.61 13.56 -14.73
C VAL A 69 -8.92 13.68 -15.53
N GLU A 70 -9.83 12.72 -15.39
CA GLU A 70 -11.13 12.77 -16.04
C GLU A 70 -11.99 13.94 -15.54
N GLU A 71 -12.05 14.15 -14.22
CA GLU A 71 -12.79 15.27 -13.63
C GLU A 71 -12.20 16.62 -14.04
N PHE A 72 -10.87 16.74 -14.10
CA PHE A 72 -10.20 17.94 -14.61
C PHE A 72 -10.56 18.20 -16.08
N GLN A 73 -10.56 17.16 -16.91
CA GLN A 73 -10.95 17.27 -18.31
C GLN A 73 -12.40 17.71 -18.47
N LYS A 74 -13.34 17.16 -17.68
CA LYS A 74 -14.76 17.58 -17.70
C LYS A 74 -14.92 19.03 -17.26
N LYS A 75 -14.26 19.44 -16.17
CA LYS A 75 -14.42 20.77 -15.56
C LYS A 75 -13.73 21.89 -16.34
N TYR A 76 -12.53 21.65 -16.85
CA TYR A 76 -11.69 22.67 -17.49
C TYR A 76 -11.53 22.48 -19.00
N ARG A 77 -12.09 21.41 -19.58
CA ARG A 77 -11.99 21.07 -21.01
C ARG A 77 -10.53 20.96 -21.50
N LYS A 78 -9.63 20.52 -20.62
CA LYS A 78 -8.20 20.35 -20.89
C LYS A 78 -7.75 18.98 -20.44
N ASP A 79 -6.99 18.29 -21.29
CA ASP A 79 -6.38 17.01 -20.95
C ASP A 79 -4.94 17.23 -20.45
N ILE A 80 -4.67 16.82 -19.21
CA ILE A 80 -3.34 16.92 -18.59
C ILE A 80 -2.50 15.65 -18.73
N ARG A 81 -3.01 14.60 -19.39
CA ARG A 81 -2.29 13.33 -19.59
C ARG A 81 -0.96 13.52 -20.33
N ASN A 82 -0.90 14.51 -21.21
CA ASN A 82 0.30 14.85 -21.98
C ASN A 82 1.28 15.77 -21.22
N ASN A 83 1.02 16.11 -19.96
CA ASN A 83 1.88 16.93 -19.13
C ASN A 83 2.45 16.12 -17.95
N PRO A 84 3.66 15.52 -18.11
CA PRO A 84 4.27 14.70 -17.06
C PRO A 84 4.47 15.43 -15.74
N ARG A 85 4.72 16.75 -15.78
CA ARG A 85 4.89 17.57 -14.58
C ARG A 85 3.58 17.73 -13.83
N ALA A 86 2.48 17.96 -14.54
CA ALA A 86 1.14 18.04 -13.94
C ALA A 86 0.74 16.69 -13.34
N LEU A 87 0.91 15.59 -14.08
CA LEU A 87 0.61 14.24 -13.58
C LEU A 87 1.41 13.87 -12.33
N ARG A 88 2.70 14.22 -12.27
CA ARG A 88 3.52 13.97 -11.08
C ARG A 88 2.98 14.73 -9.86
N ARG A 89 2.57 15.99 -10.02
CA ARG A 89 2.01 16.79 -8.92
C ARG A 89 0.67 16.24 -8.47
N LEU A 90 -0.19 15.84 -9.40
CA LEU A 90 -1.46 15.20 -9.11
C LEU A 90 -1.26 13.89 -8.36
N ARG A 91 -0.32 13.04 -8.78
CA ARG A 91 0.02 11.79 -8.11
C ARG A 91 0.47 12.00 -6.66
N THR A 92 1.36 12.94 -6.40
CA THR A 92 1.80 13.25 -5.02
C THR A 92 0.63 13.73 -4.15
N ALA A 93 -0.28 14.52 -4.71
CA ALA A 93 -1.45 14.99 -3.97
C ALA A 93 -2.50 13.87 -3.77
N ALA A 94 -2.69 12.99 -4.76
CA ALA A 94 -3.56 11.81 -4.67
C ALA A 94 -3.08 10.84 -3.60
N GLU A 95 -1.77 10.57 -3.52
CA GLU A 95 -1.19 9.74 -2.46
C GLU A 95 -1.46 10.33 -1.07
N ARG A 96 -1.29 11.65 -0.91
CA ARG A 96 -1.62 12.35 0.35
C ARG A 96 -3.10 12.20 0.69
N ALA A 97 -3.99 12.43 -0.28
CA ALA A 97 -5.43 12.27 -0.11
C ALA A 97 -5.80 10.84 0.29
N LYS A 98 -5.23 9.82 -0.38
CA LYS A 98 -5.40 8.40 -0.02
C LYS A 98 -5.05 8.12 1.43
N ARG A 99 -3.89 8.64 1.89
CA ARG A 99 -3.45 8.50 3.29
C ARG A 99 -4.41 9.18 4.26
N THR A 100 -4.90 10.38 3.94
CA THR A 100 -5.91 11.08 4.76
C THR A 100 -7.23 10.30 4.82
N LEU A 101 -7.67 9.71 3.72
CA LEU A 101 -8.88 8.88 3.66
C LEU A 101 -8.75 7.55 4.39
N SER A 102 -7.54 7.13 4.79
CA SER A 102 -7.34 5.93 5.61
C SER A 102 -7.77 6.14 7.06
N SER A 103 -7.90 7.40 7.52
CA SER A 103 -8.33 7.75 8.88
C SER A 103 -9.50 8.74 8.94
N GLY A 104 -9.87 9.35 7.81
CA GLY A 104 -11.00 10.27 7.67
C GLY A 104 -11.97 9.84 6.57
N THR A 105 -13.16 10.42 6.55
CA THR A 105 -14.19 10.15 5.54
C THR A 105 -14.08 11.05 4.31
N GLU A 106 -13.30 12.13 4.39
CA GLU A 106 -13.16 13.15 3.35
C GLU A 106 -11.71 13.64 3.27
N ALA A 107 -11.29 14.07 2.08
CA ALA A 107 -9.99 14.69 1.85
C ALA A 107 -10.12 15.76 0.75
N THR A 108 -9.43 16.89 0.95
CA THR A 108 -9.39 17.99 -0.03
C THR A 108 -8.08 17.93 -0.81
N LEU A 109 -8.18 18.15 -2.13
CA LEU A 109 -7.08 18.04 -3.07
C LEU A 109 -6.91 19.38 -3.79
N GLU A 110 -5.92 20.17 -3.36
CA GLU A 110 -5.60 21.48 -3.92
C GLU A 110 -4.24 21.44 -4.61
N ILE A 111 -4.21 21.81 -5.90
CA ILE A 111 -2.99 21.83 -6.70
C ILE A 111 -3.01 23.07 -7.59
N ASP A 112 -2.07 23.99 -7.35
CA ASP A 112 -1.93 25.19 -8.18
C ASP A 112 -1.31 24.86 -9.54
N ALA A 113 -1.67 25.59 -10.59
CA ALA A 113 -0.98 25.54 -11.90
C ALA A 113 -0.83 24.12 -12.50
N LEU A 114 -1.96 23.43 -12.71
CA LEU A 114 -2.07 22.17 -13.48
C LEU A 114 -2.29 22.42 -14.97
#